data_AF-A0A7S2CY16-F1
#
_entry.id   AF-A0A7S2CY16-F1
#
_cell.length_a   1.000
_cell.length_b   1.000
_cell.length_c   1.000
_cell.angle_alpha   90.00
_cell.angle_beta   90.00
_cell.angle_gamma   90.00
#
_symmetry.space_group_name_H-M   'P 1'
#
loop_
_entity.id
_entity.type
_entity.pdbx_description
1 polymer ?
#
loop_
_entity_poly.entity_id
_entity_poly.type
_entity_poly.pdbx_seq_one_letter_code
_entity_poly.pdbx_strand_id
1 'polypeptide(L)'
;QIRYLVSNLNKKNQQATNAELNQLVNLYGQDARIFLISCLVDETDFRDQKAHGNQQKDVPKILLLTHEVNQASRRPNFVSLICQALEGSGRDGRNRHATSRILEENFLANFCRTLKLTTQQQIEIAVGLAQSTPHSVALIAIRYLRTKLNELDSTDAAQLSPHTLFSV
;
A
#
# COMPACT_ATOMS: atom_id res chain seq x y z
N GLN A 1 15.64 2.22 -12.95
CA GLN A 1 15.04 3.51 -13.36
C GLN A 1 13.95 3.97 -12.41
N ILE A 2 12.89 3.19 -12.18
CA ILE A 2 11.77 3.54 -11.29
C ILE A 2 12.25 3.98 -9.89
N ARG A 3 13.11 3.19 -9.22
CA ARG A 3 13.64 3.55 -7.90
C ARG A 3 14.43 4.88 -7.91
N TYR A 4 15.21 5.12 -8.95
CA TYR A 4 15.97 6.38 -9.09
C TYR A 4 15.03 7.59 -9.23
N LEU A 5 13.96 7.43 -10.02
CA LEU A 5 12.92 8.45 -10.18
C LEU A 5 12.19 8.74 -8.86
N VAL A 6 11.86 7.70 -8.09
CA VAL A 6 11.25 7.84 -6.75
C VAL A 6 12.21 8.50 -5.75
N SER A 7 13.48 8.11 -5.77
CA SER A 7 14.52 8.66 -4.88
C SER A 7 14.83 10.12 -5.16
N ASN A 8 14.83 10.50 -6.44
CA ASN A 8 15.07 11.87 -6.87
C ASN A 8 13.78 12.72 -6.89
N LEU A 9 12.64 12.20 -6.43
CA LEU A 9 11.36 12.90 -6.45
C LEU A 9 11.41 14.15 -5.54
N ASN A 10 11.11 15.30 -6.13
CA ASN A 10 10.99 16.59 -5.47
C ASN A 10 9.80 17.37 -6.04
N LYS A 11 9.39 18.46 -5.36
CA LYS A 11 8.24 19.27 -5.78
C LYS A 11 8.35 19.85 -7.20
N LYS A 12 9.57 20.06 -7.72
CA LYS A 12 9.82 20.64 -9.04
C LYS A 12 9.77 19.61 -10.17
N ASN A 13 10.20 18.37 -9.92
CA ASN A 13 10.23 17.32 -10.92
C ASN A 13 9.04 16.34 -10.81
N GLN A 14 8.14 16.51 -9.84
CA GLN A 14 6.99 15.63 -9.63
C GLN A 14 6.19 15.35 -10.91
N GLN A 15 5.91 16.37 -11.73
CA GLN A 15 5.12 16.19 -12.94
C GLN A 15 5.88 15.40 -14.03
N ALA A 16 7.17 15.70 -14.23
CA ALA A 16 8.02 14.99 -15.18
C ALA A 16 8.25 13.54 -14.74
N THR A 17 8.58 13.34 -13.46
CA THR A 17 8.73 12.02 -12.87
C THR A 17 7.45 11.19 -12.98
N ASN A 18 6.28 11.78 -12.74
CA ASN A 18 4.99 11.09 -12.90
C ASN A 18 4.73 10.69 -14.35
N ALA A 19 5.06 11.55 -15.32
CA ALA A 19 4.89 11.24 -16.73
C ALA A 19 5.81 10.07 -17.16
N GLU A 20 7.09 10.11 -16.77
CA GLU A 20 8.04 9.02 -17.04
C GLU A 20 7.63 7.71 -16.35
N LEU A 21 7.19 7.77 -15.10
CA LEU A 21 6.72 6.59 -14.38
C LEU A 21 5.47 5.99 -15.03
N ASN A 22 4.51 6.82 -15.46
CA ASN A 22 3.36 6.34 -16.22
C ASN A 22 3.77 5.70 -17.55
N GLN A 23 4.75 6.27 -18.26
CA GLN A 23 5.26 5.67 -19.48
C GLN A 23 5.90 4.31 -19.21
N LEU A 24 6.70 4.18 -18.15
CA LEU A 24 7.29 2.90 -17.73
C LEU A 24 6.21 1.90 -17.33
N VAL A 25 5.20 2.31 -16.56
CA VAL A 25 4.08 1.44 -16.19
C VAL A 25 3.27 1.01 -17.42
N ASN A 26 3.11 1.87 -18.42
CA ASN A 26 2.44 1.51 -19.68
C ASN A 26 3.29 0.55 -20.54
N LEU A 27 4.62 0.70 -20.53
CA LEU A 27 5.55 -0.17 -21.27
C LEU A 27 5.67 -1.57 -20.68
N TYR A 28 5.81 -1.66 -19.36
CA TYR A 28 6.07 -2.92 -18.65
C TYR A 28 4.80 -3.50 -18.01
N GLY A 29 3.67 -2.81 -18.10
CA GLY A 29 2.38 -3.24 -17.59
C GLY A 29 2.35 -3.34 -16.06
N GLN A 30 1.68 -4.38 -15.57
CA GLN A 30 1.36 -4.53 -14.15
C GLN A 30 2.60 -4.74 -13.27
N ASP A 31 3.63 -5.42 -13.79
CA ASP A 31 4.87 -5.69 -13.03
C ASP A 31 5.61 -4.40 -12.65
N ALA A 32 5.67 -3.43 -13.56
CA ALA A 32 6.27 -2.12 -13.24
C ALA A 32 5.44 -1.33 -12.23
N ARG A 33 4.11 -1.48 -12.25
CA ARG A 33 3.24 -0.84 -11.27
C ARG A 33 3.47 -1.40 -9.87
N ILE A 34 3.55 -2.72 -9.75
CA ILE A 34 3.89 -3.41 -8.49
C ILE A 34 5.25 -2.91 -8.00
N PHE A 35 6.25 -2.90 -8.87
CA PHE A 35 7.60 -2.45 -8.52
C PHE A 35 7.64 -0.96 -8.10
N LEU A 36 6.86 -0.10 -8.75
CA LEU A 36 6.73 1.32 -8.40
C LEU A 36 6.13 1.49 -7.00
N ILE A 37 5.01 0.81 -6.72
CA ILE A 37 4.36 0.85 -5.42
C ILE A 37 5.29 0.29 -4.35
N SER A 38 5.96 -0.85 -4.59
CA SER A 38 6.98 -1.39 -3.70
C SER A 38 8.08 -0.37 -3.39
N CYS A 39 8.64 0.28 -4.41
CA CYS A 39 9.71 1.27 -4.22
C CYS A 39 9.22 2.49 -3.43
N LEU A 40 8.02 2.97 -3.73
CA LEU A 40 7.41 4.08 -3.01
C LEU A 40 7.18 3.72 -1.54
N VAL A 41 6.72 2.51 -1.25
CA VAL A 41 6.51 2.03 0.11
C VAL A 41 7.83 1.84 0.87
N ASP A 42 8.86 1.33 0.20
CA ASP A 42 10.20 1.16 0.78
C ASP A 42 10.84 2.53 1.10
N GLU A 43 10.70 3.50 0.20
CA GLU A 43 11.31 4.82 0.37
C GLU A 43 10.48 5.81 1.19
N THR A 44 9.18 5.59 1.34
CA THR A 44 8.31 6.46 2.14
C THR A 44 8.34 5.99 3.59
N ASP A 45 8.65 6.90 4.51
CA ASP A 45 8.48 6.63 5.93
C ASP A 45 7.05 6.98 6.35
N PHE A 46 6.31 5.97 6.84
CA PHE A 46 4.94 6.12 7.35
C PHE A 46 4.90 6.28 8.88
N ARG A 47 6.06 6.32 9.55
CA ARG A 47 6.17 6.53 11.01
C ARG A 47 5.88 8.00 11.38
N ASP A 48 5.54 8.22 12.65
CA ASP A 48 4.88 9.42 13.16
C ASP A 48 5.50 10.74 12.67
N GLN A 49 4.69 11.50 11.93
CA GLN A 49 5.06 12.72 11.21
C GLN A 49 5.51 13.90 12.09
N LYS A 50 5.40 13.77 13.42
CA LYS A 50 5.77 14.84 14.36
C LYS A 50 7.23 14.79 14.83
N ALA A 51 7.93 13.65 14.71
CA ALA A 51 9.27 13.48 15.27
C ALA A 51 10.40 13.64 14.23
N HIS A 52 10.12 13.43 12.94
CA HIS A 52 11.12 13.49 11.87
C HIS A 52 10.79 14.60 10.86
N GLY A 53 11.66 15.60 10.75
CA GLY A 53 11.56 16.74 9.82
C GLY A 53 11.60 16.41 8.32
N ASN A 54 11.34 15.15 7.93
CA ASN A 54 11.31 14.68 6.54
C ASN A 54 9.93 14.84 5.87
N GLN A 55 8.93 15.35 6.59
CA GLN A 55 7.55 15.52 6.12
C GLN A 55 7.46 16.18 4.72
N GLN A 56 8.35 17.11 4.39
CA GLN A 56 8.31 17.80 3.09
C GLN A 56 8.83 16.96 1.89
N LYS A 57 9.74 16.00 2.14
CA LYS A 57 10.34 15.14 1.10
C LYS A 57 9.44 13.97 0.72
N ASP A 58 8.66 13.47 1.69
CA ASP A 58 7.83 12.29 1.48
C ASP A 58 6.41 12.65 0.99
N VAL A 59 5.95 13.89 1.18
CA VAL A 59 4.68 14.38 0.62
C VAL A 59 4.50 14.07 -0.88
N PRO A 60 5.43 14.40 -1.80
CA PRO A 60 5.24 14.06 -3.20
C PRO A 60 5.22 12.54 -3.45
N LYS A 61 5.97 11.74 -2.68
CA LYS A 61 5.98 10.27 -2.78
C LYS A 61 4.65 9.68 -2.33
N ILE A 62 4.10 10.16 -1.22
CA ILE A 62 2.79 9.79 -0.69
C ILE A 62 1.67 10.15 -1.66
N LEU A 63 1.72 11.35 -2.27
CA LEU A 63 0.72 11.78 -3.26
C LEU A 63 0.75 10.88 -4.49
N LEU A 64 1.95 10.55 -4.99
CA LEU A 64 2.12 9.64 -6.11
C LEU A 64 1.63 8.23 -5.76
N LEU A 65 2.00 7.70 -4.59
CA LEU A 65 1.55 6.41 -4.11
C LEU A 65 0.02 6.38 -3.99
N THR A 66 -0.58 7.40 -3.40
CA THR A 66 -2.04 7.56 -3.33
C THR A 66 -2.67 7.51 -4.72
N HIS A 67 -2.10 8.23 -5.69
CA HIS A 67 -2.60 8.25 -7.05
C HIS A 67 -2.53 6.87 -7.72
N GLU A 68 -1.40 6.18 -7.60
CA GLU A 68 -1.19 4.84 -8.15
C GLU A 68 -2.12 3.80 -7.52
N VAL A 69 -2.29 3.87 -6.20
CA VAL A 69 -3.17 2.98 -5.44
C VAL A 69 -4.64 3.24 -5.79
N ASN A 70 -5.06 4.50 -5.96
CA ASN A 70 -6.42 4.85 -6.40
C ASN A 70 -6.70 4.43 -7.85
N GLN A 71 -5.71 4.50 -8.73
CA GLN A 71 -5.86 3.96 -10.07
C GLN A 71 -5.91 2.42 -10.05
N ALA A 72 -5.13 1.77 -9.19
CA ALA A 72 -5.14 0.33 -9.01
C ALA A 72 -6.46 -0.16 -8.39
N SER A 73 -7.09 0.61 -7.51
CA SER A 73 -8.37 0.25 -6.87
C SER A 73 -9.55 0.17 -7.83
N ARG A 74 -9.45 0.82 -9.00
CA ARG A 74 -10.42 0.67 -10.09
C ARG A 74 -10.30 -0.66 -10.84
N ARG A 75 -9.25 -1.43 -10.56
CA ARG A 75 -9.02 -2.74 -11.18
C ARG A 75 -9.38 -3.86 -10.19
N PRO A 76 -9.95 -4.97 -10.67
CA PRO A 76 -10.35 -6.10 -9.81
C PRO A 76 -9.15 -6.79 -9.14
N ASN A 77 -7.93 -6.59 -9.66
CA ASN A 77 -6.70 -7.15 -9.13
C ASN A 77 -6.02 -6.26 -8.08
N PHE A 78 -6.72 -5.25 -7.55
CA PHE A 78 -6.20 -4.30 -6.58
C PHE A 78 -5.51 -4.98 -5.38
N VAL A 79 -6.22 -5.91 -4.74
CA VAL A 79 -5.73 -6.60 -3.53
C VAL A 79 -4.45 -7.36 -3.81
N SER A 80 -4.44 -8.20 -4.84
CA SER A 80 -3.27 -8.98 -5.22
C SER A 80 -2.09 -8.10 -5.60
N LEU A 81 -2.34 -6.97 -6.26
CA LEU A 81 -1.30 -6.00 -6.65
C LEU A 81 -0.66 -5.36 -5.42
N ILE A 82 -1.47 -4.91 -4.46
CA ILE A 82 -0.97 -4.33 -3.21
C ILE A 82 -0.24 -5.37 -2.38
N CYS A 83 -0.79 -6.58 -2.25
CA CYS A 83 -0.14 -7.67 -1.52
C CYS A 83 1.22 -8.00 -2.13
N GLN A 84 1.31 -8.15 -3.45
CA GLN A 84 2.59 -8.38 -4.14
C GLN A 84 3.56 -7.20 -4.00
N ALA A 85 3.05 -5.97 -4.00
CA ALA A 85 3.89 -4.79 -3.81
C ALA A 85 4.45 -4.71 -2.38
N LEU A 86 3.66 -5.14 -1.40
CA LEU A 86 3.99 -5.16 0.03
C LEU A 86 4.89 -6.33 0.40
N GLU A 87 4.60 -7.54 -0.07
CA GLU A 87 5.49 -8.71 0.05
C GLU A 87 6.86 -8.45 -0.60
N GLY A 88 6.90 -7.50 -1.53
CA GLY A 88 8.08 -7.06 -2.25
C GLY A 88 8.25 -7.90 -3.50
N SER A 89 8.29 -7.24 -4.66
CA SER A 89 8.59 -7.92 -5.93
C SER A 89 9.94 -8.66 -5.83
N GLY A 90 9.89 -9.96 -5.59
CA GLY A 90 11.00 -10.83 -5.20
C GLY A 90 12.01 -11.13 -6.30
N ARG A 91 12.21 -10.24 -7.28
CA ARG A 91 13.13 -10.52 -8.40
C ARG A 91 14.59 -10.12 -8.13
N ASP A 92 14.87 -9.36 -7.07
CA ASP A 92 16.23 -8.80 -6.87
C ASP A 92 16.77 -8.92 -5.44
N GLY A 93 16.12 -9.66 -4.53
CA GLY A 93 16.60 -9.98 -3.17
C GLY A 93 16.87 -8.79 -2.22
N ARG A 94 16.78 -7.56 -2.72
CA ARG A 94 17.08 -6.27 -2.08
C ARG A 94 15.85 -5.60 -1.48
N ASN A 95 14.64 -6.11 -1.75
CA ASN A 95 13.38 -5.55 -1.25
C ASN A 95 12.84 -6.30 -0.01
N ARG A 96 13.72 -6.97 0.74
CA ARG A 96 13.39 -7.65 2.01
C ARG A 96 12.99 -6.68 3.14
N HIS A 97 13.20 -5.38 2.95
CA HIS A 97 12.80 -4.34 3.89
C HIS A 97 11.28 -4.13 3.94
N ALA A 98 10.56 -4.30 2.82
CA ALA A 98 9.12 -4.13 2.78
C ALA A 98 8.40 -5.12 3.71
N THR A 99 8.76 -6.41 3.63
CA THR A 99 8.24 -7.46 4.52
C THR A 99 8.56 -7.16 5.98
N SER A 100 9.79 -6.70 6.28
CA SER A 100 10.19 -6.36 7.66
C SER A 100 9.46 -5.12 8.21
N ARG A 101 9.06 -4.17 7.37
CA ARG A 101 8.28 -2.99 7.79
C ARG A 101 6.81 -3.32 8.00
N ILE A 102 6.24 -4.24 7.23
CA ILE A 102 4.87 -4.72 7.46
C ILE A 102 4.77 -5.44 8.81
N LEU A 103 5.88 -6.01 9.30
CA LEU A 103 5.96 -6.57 10.64
C LEU A 103 5.89 -5.52 11.76
N GLU A 104 5.97 -4.22 11.45
CA GLU A 104 5.77 -3.18 12.45
C GLU A 104 4.31 -3.07 12.85
N GLU A 105 4.09 -3.13 14.15
CA GLU A 105 2.82 -2.82 14.78
C GLU A 105 2.43 -1.38 14.40
N ASN A 106 1.28 -1.22 13.73
CA ASN A 106 0.75 0.02 13.15
C ASN A 106 1.20 0.42 11.73
N PHE A 107 2.10 -0.31 11.06
CA PHE A 107 2.45 0.03 9.67
C PHE A 107 1.23 -0.02 8.75
N LEU A 108 0.45 -1.10 8.83
CA LEU A 108 -0.75 -1.26 8.00
C LEU A 108 -1.78 -0.15 8.27
N ALA A 109 -1.95 0.22 9.55
CA ALA A 109 -2.84 1.30 9.94
C ALA A 109 -2.37 2.65 9.38
N ASN A 110 -1.08 2.94 9.48
CA ASN A 110 -0.47 4.19 8.97
C ASN A 110 -0.48 4.24 7.44
N PHE A 111 -0.21 3.12 6.77
CA PHE A 111 -0.28 2.97 5.32
C PHE A 111 -1.70 3.28 4.81
N CYS A 112 -2.70 2.59 5.37
CA CYS A 112 -4.12 2.79 5.04
C CYS A 112 -4.58 4.23 5.29
N ARG A 113 -4.18 4.82 6.42
CA ARG A 113 -4.52 6.20 6.79
C ARG A 113 -3.84 7.22 5.88
N THR A 114 -2.57 7.02 5.57
CA THR A 114 -1.78 7.92 4.72
C THR A 114 -2.31 7.97 3.30
N LEU A 115 -2.74 6.82 2.78
CA LEU A 115 -3.33 6.68 1.44
C LEU A 115 -4.80 7.07 1.39
N LYS A 116 -5.41 7.41 2.53
CA LYS A 116 -6.85 7.73 2.67
C LYS A 116 -7.74 6.65 2.04
N LEU A 117 -7.40 5.38 2.26
CA LEU A 117 -8.17 4.26 1.73
C LEU A 117 -9.52 4.15 2.44
N THR A 118 -10.56 3.76 1.68
CA THR A 118 -11.89 3.51 2.25
C THR A 118 -11.87 2.29 3.16
N THR A 119 -12.79 2.19 4.11
CA THR A 119 -12.90 1.03 5.01
C THR A 119 -12.94 -0.29 4.23
N GLN A 120 -13.66 -0.33 3.11
CA GLN A 120 -13.72 -1.50 2.24
C GLN A 120 -12.33 -1.88 1.70
N GLN A 121 -11.58 -0.92 1.15
CA GLN A 121 -10.22 -1.16 0.64
C GLN A 121 -9.25 -1.60 1.74
N GLN A 122 -9.39 -1.06 2.95
CA GLN A 122 -8.58 -1.45 4.10
C GLN A 122 -8.81 -2.92 4.47
N ILE A 123 -10.08 -3.35 4.50
CA ILE A 123 -10.45 -4.76 4.76
C ILE A 123 -9.93 -5.66 3.65
N GLU A 124 -10.15 -5.28 2.39
CA GLU A 124 -9.71 -6.04 1.22
C GLU A 124 -8.18 -6.29 1.24
N ILE A 125 -7.38 -5.26 1.48
CA ILE A 125 -5.91 -5.38 1.61
C ILE A 125 -5.54 -6.24 2.82
N ALA A 126 -6.18 -6.03 3.97
CA ALA A 126 -5.86 -6.78 5.18
C ALA A 126 -6.24 -8.26 5.04
N VAL A 127 -7.31 -8.60 4.32
CA VAL A 127 -7.67 -9.99 3.98
C VAL A 127 -6.63 -10.58 3.02
N GLY A 128 -6.22 -9.84 1.99
CA GLY A 128 -5.14 -10.28 1.10
C GLY A 128 -3.83 -10.55 1.83
N LEU A 129 -3.46 -9.68 2.78
CA LEU A 129 -2.29 -9.88 3.63
C LEU A 129 -2.50 -11.01 4.66
N ALA A 130 -3.71 -11.26 5.13
CA ALA A 130 -4.01 -12.42 5.98
C ALA A 130 -3.78 -13.75 5.23
N GLN A 131 -3.86 -13.74 3.90
CA GLN A 131 -3.56 -14.88 3.03
C GLN A 131 -2.11 -14.87 2.52
N SER A 132 -1.32 -13.84 2.86
CA SER A 132 0.08 -13.69 2.44
C SER A 132 1.00 -14.70 3.12
N THR A 133 2.10 -15.05 2.44
CA THR A 133 3.15 -15.92 2.99
C THR A 133 4.39 -15.05 3.11
N PRO A 134 4.75 -14.57 4.32
CA PRO A 134 4.96 -15.37 5.53
C PRO A 134 3.92 -15.17 6.64
N HIS A 135 3.75 -16.21 7.46
CA HIS A 135 2.68 -16.32 8.48
C HIS A 135 2.70 -15.19 9.53
N SER A 136 3.85 -14.57 9.77
CA SER A 136 3.99 -13.41 10.66
C SER A 136 3.27 -12.17 10.14
N VAL A 137 3.30 -11.92 8.83
CA VAL A 137 2.55 -10.83 8.19
C VAL A 137 1.05 -11.12 8.24
N ALA A 138 0.66 -12.37 7.99
CA ALA A 138 -0.73 -12.81 8.10
C ALA A 138 -1.30 -12.56 9.51
N LEU A 139 -0.54 -12.87 10.57
CA LEU A 139 -0.99 -12.65 11.95
C LEU A 139 -1.22 -11.17 12.28
N ILE A 140 -0.37 -10.27 11.78
CA ILE A 140 -0.54 -8.82 11.98
C ILE A 140 -1.76 -8.31 11.22
N ALA A 141 -1.95 -8.77 9.98
CA ALA A 141 -3.12 -8.44 9.19
C ALA A 141 -4.42 -8.95 9.84
N ILE A 142 -4.42 -10.16 10.39
CA ILE A 142 -5.57 -10.73 11.13
C ILE A 142 -5.85 -9.93 12.41
N ARG A 143 -4.82 -9.51 13.15
CA ARG A 143 -4.99 -8.65 14.34
C ARG A 143 -5.62 -7.31 13.95
N TYR A 144 -5.11 -6.69 12.89
CA TYR A 144 -5.66 -5.44 12.36
C TYR A 144 -7.11 -5.59 11.91
N LEU A 145 -7.44 -6.68 11.20
CA LEU A 145 -8.80 -7.02 10.81
C LEU A 145 -9.71 -7.18 12.02
N ARG A 146 -9.29 -7.87 13.07
CA ARG A 146 -10.08 -8.02 14.30
C ARG A 146 -10.35 -6.68 14.98
N THR A 147 -9.34 -5.81 15.07
CA THR A 147 -9.52 -4.46 15.62
C THR A 147 -10.50 -3.67 14.78
N LYS A 148 -10.36 -3.70 13.44
CA LYS A 148 -11.26 -2.99 12.52
C LYS A 148 -12.69 -3.55 12.51
N LEU A 149 -12.85 -4.87 12.59
CA LEU A 149 -14.15 -5.52 12.70
C LEU A 149 -14.82 -5.17 14.03
N ASN A 150 -14.10 -5.19 15.15
CA ASN A 150 -14.65 -4.76 16.43
C ASN A 150 -15.05 -3.27 16.42
N GLU A 151 -14.27 -2.40 15.78
CA GLU A 151 -14.64 -0.98 15.59
C GLU A 151 -15.94 -0.84 14.76
N LEU A 152 -16.14 -1.70 13.76
CA LEU A 152 -17.35 -1.73 12.93
C LEU A 152 -18.55 -2.33 13.66
N ASP A 153 -18.36 -3.37 14.45
CA ASP A 153 -19.42 -3.99 15.25
C ASP A 153 -19.87 -3.06 16.40
N SER A 154 -18.94 -2.23 16.90
CA SER A 154 -19.25 -1.13 17.82
C SER A 154 -19.94 0.06 17.13
N THR A 155 -19.86 0.14 15.80
CA THR A 155 -20.48 1.16 14.95
C THR A 155 -21.63 0.52 14.17
N ASP A 156 -22.63 0.04 14.90
CA ASP A 156 -24.03 -0.08 14.48
C ASP A 156 -24.29 -0.72 13.11
N ALA A 157 -24.51 -2.05 13.10
CA ALA A 157 -25.56 -2.83 12.41
C ALA A 157 -26.27 -2.34 11.12
N ALA A 158 -25.76 -1.37 10.36
CA ALA A 158 -26.43 -0.80 9.21
C ALA A 158 -25.43 -0.60 8.07
N GLN A 159 -25.58 -1.41 7.01
CA GLN A 159 -25.00 -1.28 5.65
C GLN A 159 -23.85 -2.21 5.24
N LEU A 160 -23.65 -3.36 5.88
CA LEU A 160 -22.97 -4.47 5.19
C LEU A 160 -24.01 -5.27 4.42
N SER A 161 -24.16 -4.94 3.13
CA SER A 161 -25.01 -5.68 2.20
C SER A 161 -24.55 -7.14 2.11
N PRO A 162 -25.49 -8.11 2.12
CA PRO A 162 -25.19 -9.54 2.32
C PRO A 162 -24.45 -10.25 1.16
N HIS A 163 -24.01 -9.52 0.13
CA HIS A 163 -23.33 -10.12 -1.03
C HIS A 163 -21.82 -10.33 -0.83
N THR A 164 -21.19 -9.73 0.20
CA THR A 164 -19.75 -9.88 0.44
C THR A 164 -19.40 -11.15 1.23
N LEU A 165 -20.39 -11.79 1.87
CA LEU A 165 -20.16 -12.92 2.78
C LEU A 165 -20.27 -14.32 2.14
N PHE A 166 -20.73 -14.44 0.89
CA PHE A 166 -21.05 -15.75 0.28
C PHE A 166 -20.20 -16.16 -0.94
N SER A 167 -18.95 -15.71 -1.05
CA SER A 167 -18.03 -16.25 -2.08
C SER A 167 -16.68 -16.70 -1.54
N VAL A 168 -16.69 -17.57 -0.52
CA VAL A 168 -15.58 -18.48 -0.23
C VAL A 168 -16.14 -19.89 -0.03
#